data_AF-A0A348NSK0-F1
#
_entry.id   AF-A0A348NSK0-F1
#
_cell.length_a   1.000
_cell.length_b   1.000
_cell.length_c   1.000
_cell.angle_alpha   90.00
_cell.angle_beta   90.00
_cell.angle_gamma   90.00
#
_symmetry.space_group_name_H-M   'P 1'
#
loop_
_entity.id
_entity.type
_entity.pdbx_description
1 polymer ?
#
loop_
_entity_poly.entity_id
_entity_poly.type
_entity_poly.pdbx_seq_one_letter_code
_entity_poly.pdbx_strand_id
1 'polypeptide(L)'
;MKRDVGAHMTLTVTEPAELVFSMAVAAGANLSSERILVSLDGAAVEAEELVDSHGTRLHRVEVGAGELSASYTATILGRAPEEDLAPTDLIRYLRPSRYCESDALGPTAAAEFAGLEGVDLLDAVSSWVGTRLWYVSGSSLPTDGAVRTLLARQGVCRDYAHLCVALLRARDVPARLVSVYAPGLSPMDFHAVAEAYVEGGWHVVDATTLA
;
A
#
# COMPACT_ATOMS: atom_id res chain seq x y z
N MET A 1 10.13 -16.76 10.42
CA MET A 1 10.15 -17.14 8.99
C MET A 1 11.18 -16.29 8.28
N LYS A 2 12.04 -16.88 7.44
CA LYS A 2 12.94 -16.14 6.55
C LYS A 2 12.16 -15.73 5.29
N ARG A 3 12.35 -14.49 4.83
CA ARG A 3 11.75 -13.97 3.59
C ARG A 3 12.85 -13.30 2.76
N ASP A 4 12.90 -13.61 1.47
CA ASP A 4 13.79 -12.96 0.51
C ASP A 4 12.89 -12.14 -0.43
N VAL A 5 13.19 -10.85 -0.58
CA VAL A 5 12.40 -9.92 -1.41
C VAL A 5 13.31 -9.14 -2.33
N GLY A 6 12.78 -8.71 -3.47
CA GLY A 6 13.47 -7.79 -4.35
C GLY A 6 12.58 -7.20 -5.42
N ALA A 7 13.01 -6.08 -5.96
CA ALA A 7 12.39 -5.41 -7.09
C ALA A 7 13.49 -4.84 -8.00
N HIS A 8 13.18 -4.79 -9.29
CA HIS A 8 14.03 -4.15 -10.29
C HIS A 8 13.15 -3.35 -11.25
N MET A 9 13.50 -2.10 -11.46
CA MET A 9 12.79 -1.18 -12.33
C MET A 9 13.78 -0.52 -13.29
N THR A 10 13.38 -0.40 -14.54
CA THR A 10 14.09 0.39 -15.56
C THR A 10 13.16 1.47 -16.06
N LEU A 11 13.67 2.70 -16.14
CA LEU A 11 12.92 3.87 -16.59
C LEU A 11 13.72 4.61 -17.66
N THR A 12 13.05 5.07 -18.70
CA THR A 12 13.61 6.05 -19.63
C THR A 12 13.27 7.45 -19.11
N VAL A 13 14.28 8.16 -18.62
CA VAL A 13 14.15 9.55 -18.16
C VAL A 13 14.34 10.46 -19.37
N THR A 14 13.31 11.21 -19.76
CA THR A 14 13.32 12.02 -20.99
C THR A 14 13.85 13.44 -20.77
N GLU A 15 13.79 13.93 -19.53
CA GLU A 15 14.28 15.24 -19.10
C GLU A 15 14.74 15.17 -17.63
N PRO A 16 15.62 16.07 -17.17
CA PRO A 16 16.06 16.07 -15.78
C PRO A 16 14.88 16.04 -14.80
N ALA A 17 14.95 15.12 -13.83
CA ALA A 17 13.84 14.87 -12.93
C ALA A 17 14.32 14.49 -11.52
N GLU A 18 13.48 14.81 -10.53
CA GLU A 18 13.55 14.22 -9.20
C GLU A 18 12.58 13.02 -9.17
N LEU A 19 13.08 11.86 -8.75
CA LEU A 19 12.29 10.64 -8.61
C LEU A 19 12.36 10.15 -7.16
N VAL A 20 11.26 9.61 -6.67
CA VAL A 20 11.16 9.06 -5.31
C VAL A 20 10.67 7.61 -5.39
N PHE A 21 11.51 6.70 -4.92
CA PHE A 21 11.22 5.26 -4.91
C PHE A 21 10.82 4.80 -3.51
N SER A 22 9.70 4.08 -3.41
CA SER A 22 9.24 3.43 -2.17
C SER A 22 9.26 1.92 -2.36
N MET A 23 10.46 1.33 -2.39
CA MET A 23 10.66 -0.11 -2.65
C MET A 23 11.28 -0.84 -1.47
N ALA A 24 11.98 -0.13 -0.58
CA ALA A 24 12.68 -0.79 0.51
C ALA A 24 11.69 -1.30 1.57
N VAL A 25 12.07 -2.39 2.25
CA VAL A 25 11.33 -2.88 3.41
C VAL A 25 11.37 -1.78 4.48
N ALA A 26 10.23 -1.57 5.15
CA ALA A 26 10.09 -0.57 6.19
C ALA A 26 11.19 -0.66 7.25
N ALA A 27 11.58 0.49 7.79
CA ALA A 27 12.52 0.60 8.90
C ALA A 27 12.04 -0.22 10.11
N GLY A 28 12.98 -0.79 10.86
CA GLY A 28 12.68 -1.66 12.01
C GLY A 28 12.51 -3.15 11.67
N ALA A 29 12.50 -3.52 10.38
CA ALA A 29 12.60 -4.92 9.98
C ALA A 29 13.96 -5.54 10.39
N ASN A 30 13.94 -6.81 10.81
CA ASN A 30 15.17 -7.54 11.12
C ASN A 30 15.82 -8.08 9.83
N LEU A 31 16.70 -7.27 9.24
CA LEU A 31 17.38 -7.56 7.98
C LEU A 31 18.70 -8.31 8.23
N SER A 32 18.92 -9.43 7.56
CA SER A 32 20.23 -10.10 7.55
C SER A 32 21.13 -9.62 6.40
N SER A 33 20.52 -9.13 5.33
CA SER A 33 21.21 -8.51 4.20
C SER A 33 20.27 -7.56 3.48
N GLU A 34 20.80 -6.47 2.98
CA GLU A 34 20.07 -5.48 2.20
C GLU A 34 21.01 -4.85 1.16
N ARG A 35 20.45 -4.54 -0.01
CA ARG A 35 21.13 -3.77 -1.03
C ARG A 35 20.12 -2.97 -1.84
N ILE A 36 20.36 -1.67 -1.94
CA ILE A 36 19.73 -0.80 -2.93
C ILE A 36 20.81 -0.27 -3.88
N LEU A 37 20.52 -0.27 -5.18
CA LEU A 37 21.41 0.28 -6.21
C LEU A 37 20.57 1.10 -7.17
N VAL A 38 21.03 2.31 -7.47
CA VAL A 38 20.48 3.17 -8.52
C VAL A 38 21.61 3.55 -9.48
N SER A 39 21.34 3.50 -10.78
CA SER A 39 22.31 3.88 -11.80
C SER A 39 21.64 4.55 -13.00
N LEU A 40 22.26 5.58 -13.56
CA LEU A 40 21.87 6.25 -14.80
C LEU A 40 22.91 5.93 -15.87
N ASP A 41 22.50 5.34 -16.99
CA ASP A 41 23.38 4.90 -18.09
C ASP A 41 24.57 4.03 -17.59
N GLY A 42 24.31 3.22 -16.56
CA GLY A 42 25.30 2.36 -15.90
C GLY A 42 26.22 3.04 -14.89
N ALA A 43 26.18 4.37 -14.77
CA ALA A 43 26.90 5.10 -13.72
C ALA A 43 26.07 5.13 -12.43
N ALA A 44 26.69 4.80 -11.29
CA ALA A 44 26.01 4.81 -10.00
C ALA A 44 25.50 6.22 -9.65
N VAL A 45 24.28 6.28 -9.12
CA VAL A 45 23.62 7.49 -8.62
C VAL A 45 23.36 7.31 -7.13
N GLU A 46 23.72 8.30 -6.32
CA GLU A 46 23.38 8.28 -4.90
C GLU A 46 21.90 8.56 -4.69
N ALA A 47 21.28 7.76 -3.81
CA ALA A 47 19.90 7.95 -3.39
C ALA A 47 19.87 8.43 -1.94
N GLU A 48 19.18 9.54 -1.70
CA GLU A 48 18.92 10.04 -0.36
C GLU A 48 17.77 9.25 0.25
N GLU A 49 18.01 8.61 1.40
CA GLU A 49 16.96 7.92 2.14
C GLU A 49 16.23 8.89 3.08
N LEU A 50 14.90 8.91 2.96
CA LEU A 50 13.96 9.65 3.80
C LEU A 50 13.01 8.65 4.44
N VAL A 51 12.84 8.70 5.76
CA VAL A 51 11.96 7.78 6.50
C VAL A 51 10.75 8.51 7.05
N ASP A 52 9.55 7.99 6.79
CA ASP A 52 8.30 8.58 7.29
C ASP A 52 7.96 8.13 8.72
N SER A 53 6.82 8.59 9.25
CA SER A 53 6.39 8.27 10.61
C SER A 53 6.03 6.80 10.86
N HIS A 54 5.83 6.01 9.80
CA HIS A 54 5.47 4.58 9.86
C HIS A 54 6.64 3.69 9.40
N GLY A 55 7.84 4.25 9.26
CA GLY A 55 9.02 3.55 8.81
C GLY A 55 9.07 3.30 7.30
N THR A 56 8.17 3.87 6.50
CA THR A 56 8.28 3.81 5.03
C THR A 56 9.57 4.50 4.61
N ARG A 57 10.40 3.80 3.84
CA ARG A 57 11.69 4.31 3.36
C ARG A 57 11.57 4.76 1.90
N LEU A 58 11.65 6.07 1.72
CA LEU A 58 11.63 6.75 0.44
C LEU A 58 13.07 7.02 -0.01
N HIS A 59 13.39 6.71 -1.26
CA HIS A 59 14.71 6.91 -1.84
C HIS A 59 14.60 7.95 -2.94
N ARG A 60 15.08 9.16 -2.65
CA ARG A 60 15.04 10.31 -3.55
C ARG A 60 16.31 10.36 -4.38
N VAL A 61 16.16 10.53 -5.69
CA VAL A 61 17.26 10.67 -6.65
C VAL A 61 17.00 11.83 -7.60
N GLU A 62 18.03 12.62 -7.84
CA GLU A 62 18.04 13.65 -8.89
C GLU A 62 18.86 13.10 -10.07
N VAL A 63 18.26 13.05 -11.26
CA VAL A 63 18.87 12.42 -12.44
C VAL A 63 18.67 13.28 -13.69
N GLY A 64 19.63 13.19 -14.62
CA GLY A 64 19.47 13.70 -15.97
C GLY A 64 18.63 12.77 -16.86
N ALA A 65 18.46 13.16 -18.13
CA ALA A 65 17.88 12.27 -19.13
C ALA A 65 18.80 11.08 -19.40
N GLY A 66 18.24 9.88 -19.59
CA GLY A 66 18.98 8.64 -19.79
C GLY A 66 18.18 7.40 -19.39
N GLU A 67 18.84 6.24 -19.36
CA GLU A 67 18.28 4.99 -18.86
C GLU A 67 18.60 4.82 -17.39
N LEU A 68 17.59 4.97 -16.53
CA LEU A 68 17.70 4.76 -15.10
C LEU A 68 17.36 3.32 -14.76
N SER A 69 18.20 2.68 -13.94
CA SER A 69 17.91 1.40 -13.31
C SER A 69 17.90 1.57 -11.80
N ALA A 70 16.86 1.06 -11.14
CA ALA A 70 16.76 0.99 -9.69
C ALA A 70 16.50 -0.46 -9.27
N SER A 71 17.30 -0.97 -8.34
CA SER A 71 17.16 -2.34 -7.84
C SER A 71 17.26 -2.38 -6.32
N TYR A 72 16.44 -3.22 -5.73
CA TYR A 72 16.40 -3.47 -4.30
C TYR A 72 16.34 -4.98 -4.05
N THR A 73 17.12 -5.44 -3.07
CA THR A 73 17.10 -6.83 -2.60
C THR A 73 17.32 -6.86 -1.10
N ALA A 74 16.57 -7.69 -0.38
CA ALA A 74 16.75 -7.87 1.04
C ALA A 74 16.34 -9.26 1.52
N THR A 75 16.98 -9.68 2.61
CA THR A 75 16.62 -10.88 3.38
C THR A 75 16.16 -10.47 4.76
N ILE A 76 14.93 -10.82 5.11
CA ILE A 76 14.29 -10.52 6.38
C ILE A 76 14.19 -11.79 7.23
N LEU A 77 14.58 -11.70 8.49
CA LEU A 77 14.46 -12.77 9.49
C LEU A 77 13.34 -12.46 10.49
N GLY A 78 12.68 -13.50 10.98
CA GLY A 78 11.66 -13.35 12.03
C GLY A 78 10.44 -12.54 11.58
N ARG A 79 9.81 -11.81 12.50
CA ARG A 79 8.81 -10.76 12.27
C ARG A 79 9.39 -9.45 12.81
N ALA A 80 8.99 -8.32 12.23
CA ALA A 80 9.27 -7.03 12.85
C ALA A 80 8.51 -6.94 14.19
N PRO A 81 8.99 -6.15 15.15
CA PRO A 81 8.16 -5.79 16.30
C PRO A 81 6.87 -5.12 15.83
N GLU A 82 5.82 -5.21 16.66
CA GLU A 82 4.63 -4.40 16.43
C GLU A 82 5.01 -2.91 16.43
N GLU A 83 4.41 -2.16 15.52
CA GLU A 83 4.64 -0.73 15.42
C GLU A 83 4.05 -0.02 16.64
N ASP A 84 4.80 0.95 17.20
CA ASP A 84 4.29 1.82 18.25
C ASP A 84 3.14 2.67 17.70
N LEU A 85 1.92 2.42 18.18
CA LEU A 85 0.76 3.20 17.80
C LEU A 85 0.84 4.61 18.39
N ALA A 86 1.03 5.63 17.55
CA ALA A 86 0.88 7.00 18.02
C ALA A 86 -0.62 7.28 18.26
N PRO A 87 -1.02 7.90 19.39
CA PRO A 87 -2.44 8.22 19.63
C PRO A 87 -3.06 9.08 18.53
N THR A 88 -2.24 9.85 17.81
CA THR A 88 -2.66 10.65 16.66
C THR A 88 -3.04 9.82 15.44
N ASP A 89 -2.56 8.58 15.32
CA ASP A 89 -2.82 7.70 14.17
C ASP A 89 -4.29 7.29 14.13
N LEU A 90 -4.88 6.99 15.29
CA LEU A 90 -6.30 6.66 15.40
C LEU A 90 -7.20 7.83 14.98
N ILE A 91 -6.72 9.06 15.07
CA ILE A 91 -7.43 10.25 14.59
C ILE A 91 -7.16 10.47 13.10
N ARG A 92 -5.90 10.34 12.67
CA ARG A 92 -5.46 10.55 11.29
C ARG A 92 -6.16 9.58 10.35
N TYR A 93 -6.20 8.31 10.72
CA TYR A 93 -6.68 7.22 9.88
C TYR A 93 -8.20 7.02 9.90
N LEU A 94 -8.95 7.92 10.56
CA LEU A 94 -10.40 8.06 10.38
C LEU A 94 -10.76 9.06 9.27
N ARG A 95 -9.87 10.01 8.97
CA ARG A 95 -10.18 11.13 8.07
C ARG A 95 -10.23 10.68 6.61
N PRO A 96 -11.07 11.32 5.78
CA PRO A 96 -10.98 11.18 4.33
C PRO A 96 -9.58 11.55 3.82
N SER A 97 -9.14 10.89 2.76
CA SER A 97 -7.88 11.19 2.07
C SER A 97 -8.08 11.18 0.56
N ARG A 98 -7.11 11.67 -0.21
CA ARG A 98 -7.22 11.89 -1.66
C ARG A 98 -7.84 10.70 -2.44
N TYR A 99 -7.54 9.46 -2.07
CA TYR A 99 -8.06 8.26 -2.74
C TYR A 99 -9.07 7.47 -1.91
N CYS A 100 -9.40 7.94 -0.70
CA CYS A 100 -10.33 7.29 0.21
C CYS A 100 -11.38 8.31 0.65
N GLU A 101 -12.33 8.59 -0.24
CA GLU A 101 -13.42 9.55 -0.01
C GLU A 101 -14.50 8.95 0.91
N SER A 102 -14.12 8.64 2.17
CA SER A 102 -14.98 7.97 3.15
C SER A 102 -16.23 8.77 3.54
N ASP A 103 -16.14 10.10 3.50
CA ASP A 103 -17.26 11.02 3.69
C ASP A 103 -18.30 10.89 2.58
N ALA A 104 -17.88 10.69 1.33
CA ALA A 104 -18.78 10.46 0.21
C ALA A 104 -19.40 9.05 0.23
N LEU A 105 -18.69 8.06 0.78
CA LEU A 105 -19.13 6.66 0.84
C LEU A 105 -19.92 6.30 2.11
N GLY A 106 -20.13 7.26 3.03
CA GLY A 106 -20.91 7.09 4.27
C GLY A 106 -22.24 6.37 4.08
N PRO A 107 -23.14 6.84 3.19
CA PRO A 107 -24.44 6.20 2.97
C PRO A 107 -24.34 4.76 2.49
N THR A 108 -23.37 4.46 1.60
CA THR A 108 -23.12 3.09 1.11
C THR A 108 -22.66 2.19 2.25
N ALA A 109 -21.67 2.64 3.03
CA ALA A 109 -21.14 1.85 4.14
C ALA A 109 -22.21 1.60 5.21
N ALA A 110 -23.04 2.60 5.52
CA ALA A 110 -24.14 2.47 6.47
C ALA A 110 -25.20 1.46 5.99
N ALA A 111 -25.52 1.44 4.70
CA ALA A 111 -26.52 0.52 4.14
C ALA A 111 -26.03 -0.93 4.10
N GLU A 112 -24.78 -1.15 3.71
CA GLU A 112 -24.23 -2.50 3.49
C GLU A 112 -23.73 -3.16 4.79
N PHE A 113 -23.30 -2.38 5.78
CA PHE A 113 -22.63 -2.88 7.00
C PHE A 113 -23.31 -2.45 8.30
N ALA A 114 -24.64 -2.24 8.27
CA ALA A 114 -25.41 -1.85 9.44
C ALA A 114 -25.29 -2.89 10.57
N GLY A 115 -24.95 -2.44 11.77
CA GLY A 115 -24.86 -3.30 12.97
C GLY A 115 -23.64 -4.22 13.02
N LEU A 116 -22.72 -4.14 12.05
CA LEU A 116 -21.45 -4.86 12.08
C LEU A 116 -20.38 -4.00 12.74
N GLU A 117 -19.55 -4.64 13.58
CA GLU A 117 -18.46 -4.03 14.32
C GLU A 117 -17.29 -5.02 14.43
N GLY A 118 -16.13 -4.54 14.88
CA GLY A 118 -14.97 -5.41 15.13
C GLY A 118 -14.55 -6.23 13.90
N VAL A 119 -14.10 -7.47 14.14
CA VAL A 119 -13.65 -8.38 13.08
C VAL A 119 -14.75 -8.70 12.06
N ASP A 120 -16.01 -8.80 12.49
CA ASP A 120 -17.14 -9.08 11.58
C ASP A 120 -17.30 -8.00 10.51
N LEU A 121 -17.04 -6.73 10.87
CA LEU A 121 -17.04 -5.63 9.91
C LEU A 121 -15.89 -5.73 8.91
N LEU A 122 -14.69 -6.13 9.35
CA LEU A 122 -13.51 -6.29 8.49
C LEU A 122 -13.76 -7.38 7.44
N ASP A 123 -14.26 -8.54 7.88
CA ASP A 123 -14.58 -9.66 7.01
C ASP A 123 -15.69 -9.31 6.03
N ALA A 124 -16.73 -8.62 6.49
CA ALA A 124 -17.84 -8.18 5.64
C ALA A 124 -17.37 -7.18 4.56
N VAL A 125 -16.55 -6.17 4.93
CA VAL A 125 -16.00 -5.22 3.96
C VAL A 125 -15.11 -5.93 2.94
N SER A 126 -14.20 -6.80 3.41
CA SER A 126 -13.30 -7.57 2.53
C SER A 126 -14.09 -8.40 1.52
N SER A 127 -15.03 -9.20 2.01
CA SER A 127 -15.86 -10.06 1.17
C SER A 127 -16.74 -9.26 0.22
N TRP A 128 -17.31 -8.13 0.67
CA TRP A 128 -18.15 -7.30 -0.17
C TRP A 128 -17.32 -6.66 -1.29
N VAL A 129 -16.18 -6.04 -0.98
CA VAL A 129 -15.32 -5.45 -2.02
C VAL A 129 -14.84 -6.53 -3.00
N GLY A 130 -14.37 -7.66 -2.48
CA GLY A 130 -13.87 -8.78 -3.28
C GLY A 130 -14.90 -9.38 -4.24
N THR A 131 -16.20 -9.27 -3.91
CA THR A 131 -17.30 -9.79 -4.75
C THR A 131 -17.99 -8.72 -5.61
N ARG A 132 -17.69 -7.44 -5.38
CA ARG A 132 -18.27 -6.31 -6.13
C ARG A 132 -17.36 -5.76 -7.22
N LEU A 133 -16.10 -6.13 -7.22
CA LEU A 133 -15.12 -5.66 -8.18
C LEU A 133 -14.57 -6.83 -9.01
N TRP A 134 -14.27 -6.54 -10.28
CA TRP A 134 -13.45 -7.41 -11.11
C TRP A 134 -11.99 -6.97 -11.09
N TYR A 135 -11.06 -7.91 -10.90
CA TYR A 135 -9.63 -7.61 -10.97
C TYR A 135 -9.21 -7.51 -12.44
N VAL A 136 -8.90 -6.30 -12.91
CA VAL A 136 -8.62 -6.01 -14.32
C VAL A 136 -7.39 -5.10 -14.42
N SER A 137 -6.25 -5.66 -14.87
CA SER A 137 -5.02 -4.89 -15.06
C SER A 137 -5.22 -3.74 -16.06
N GLY A 138 -4.73 -2.55 -15.71
CA GLY A 138 -4.85 -1.35 -16.55
C GLY A 138 -6.23 -0.70 -16.58
N SER A 139 -7.15 -1.13 -15.70
CA SER A 139 -8.53 -0.61 -15.65
C SER A 139 -8.70 0.71 -14.91
N SER A 140 -7.71 1.12 -14.12
CA SER A 140 -7.71 2.31 -13.29
C SER A 140 -6.54 3.23 -13.59
N LEU A 141 -6.74 4.53 -13.35
CA LEU A 141 -5.68 5.53 -13.41
C LEU A 141 -5.05 5.73 -12.03
N PRO A 142 -3.78 6.17 -11.93
CA PRO A 142 -3.15 6.52 -10.65
C PRO A 142 -3.91 7.59 -9.85
N THR A 143 -4.77 8.37 -10.51
CA THR A 143 -5.59 9.43 -9.92
C THR A 143 -6.94 8.94 -9.38
N ASP A 144 -7.31 7.70 -9.64
CA ASP A 144 -8.61 7.14 -9.26
C ASP A 144 -8.65 6.88 -7.76
N GLY A 145 -9.78 7.25 -7.14
CA GLY A 145 -10.11 7.05 -5.73
C GLY A 145 -11.28 6.07 -5.55
N ALA A 146 -11.58 5.73 -4.30
CA ALA A 146 -12.55 4.73 -3.90
C ALA A 146 -13.94 4.91 -4.52
N VAL A 147 -14.43 6.15 -4.65
CA VAL A 147 -15.73 6.42 -5.29
C VAL A 147 -15.72 5.99 -6.75
N ARG A 148 -14.65 6.30 -7.49
CA ARG A 148 -14.53 5.92 -8.90
C ARG A 148 -14.40 4.41 -9.06
N THR A 149 -13.60 3.76 -8.21
CA THR A 149 -13.49 2.30 -8.16
C THR A 149 -14.85 1.65 -7.94
N LEU A 150 -15.62 2.15 -6.96
CA LEU A 150 -16.94 1.64 -6.65
C LEU A 150 -17.90 1.75 -7.84
N LEU A 151 -17.90 2.88 -8.55
CA LEU A 151 -18.75 3.09 -9.72
C LEU A 151 -18.31 2.25 -10.91
N ALA A 152 -17.00 2.11 -11.13
CA ALA A 152 -16.43 1.36 -12.25
C ALA A 152 -16.56 -0.17 -12.09
N ARG A 153 -16.64 -0.66 -10.85
CA ARG A 153 -16.74 -2.10 -10.53
C ARG A 153 -15.56 -2.94 -11.04
N GLN A 154 -14.41 -2.30 -11.24
CA GLN A 154 -13.18 -2.94 -11.66
C GLN A 154 -11.98 -2.18 -11.09
N GLY A 155 -10.85 -2.86 -10.94
CA GLY A 155 -9.60 -2.25 -10.47
C GLY A 155 -8.48 -3.27 -10.29
N VAL A 156 -7.40 -2.84 -9.66
CA VAL A 156 -6.27 -3.67 -9.21
C VAL A 156 -6.12 -3.58 -7.68
N CYS A 157 -5.14 -4.25 -7.08
CA CYS A 157 -4.95 -4.31 -5.62
C CYS A 157 -5.04 -2.95 -4.91
N ARG A 158 -4.43 -1.91 -5.47
CA ARG A 158 -4.51 -0.53 -4.97
C ARG A 158 -5.95 -0.03 -4.83
N ASP A 159 -6.80 -0.30 -5.81
CA ASP A 159 -8.17 0.18 -5.85
C ASP A 159 -9.05 -0.57 -4.84
N TYR A 160 -8.82 -1.87 -4.70
CA TYR A 160 -9.46 -2.71 -3.69
C TYR A 160 -9.10 -2.22 -2.27
N ALA A 161 -7.81 -1.98 -2.02
CA ALA A 161 -7.32 -1.47 -0.74
C ALA A 161 -7.92 -0.10 -0.41
N HIS A 162 -7.91 0.85 -1.36
CA HIS A 162 -8.52 2.17 -1.16
C HIS A 162 -10.01 2.10 -0.88
N LEU A 163 -10.76 1.25 -1.60
CA LEU A 163 -12.18 1.08 -1.35
C LEU A 163 -12.45 0.47 0.03
N CYS A 164 -11.68 -0.53 0.46
CA CYS A 164 -11.76 -1.09 1.81
C CYS A 164 -11.51 -0.01 2.86
N VAL A 165 -10.40 0.74 2.74
CA VAL A 165 -10.06 1.83 3.67
C VAL A 165 -11.18 2.87 3.74
N ALA A 166 -11.75 3.29 2.61
CA ALA A 166 -12.81 4.27 2.58
C ALA A 166 -14.09 3.78 3.28
N LEU A 167 -14.50 2.53 3.04
CA LEU A 167 -15.68 1.93 3.67
C LEU A 167 -15.49 1.70 5.18
N LEU A 168 -14.30 1.27 5.60
CA LEU A 168 -13.97 1.10 7.01
C LEU A 168 -13.96 2.44 7.76
N ARG A 169 -13.33 3.47 7.20
CA ARG A 169 -13.34 4.83 7.76
C ARG A 169 -14.76 5.41 7.84
N ALA A 170 -15.62 5.10 6.86
CA ALA A 170 -17.03 5.48 6.88
C ALA A 170 -17.85 4.77 7.99
N ARG A 171 -17.28 3.74 8.62
CA ARG A 171 -17.81 3.04 9.79
C ARG A 171 -17.01 3.31 11.07
N ASP A 172 -16.32 4.44 11.12
CA ASP A 172 -15.52 4.89 12.26
C ASP A 172 -14.40 3.90 12.66
N VAL A 173 -13.91 3.09 11.73
CA VAL A 173 -12.73 2.24 11.92
C VAL A 173 -11.49 2.93 11.34
N PRO A 174 -10.44 3.21 12.15
CA PRO A 174 -9.20 3.74 11.63
C PRO A 174 -8.59 2.73 10.65
N ALA A 175 -8.35 3.16 9.41
CA ALA A 175 -7.81 2.29 8.38
C ALA A 175 -6.76 3.00 7.53
N ARG A 176 -5.75 2.27 7.05
CA ARG A 176 -4.65 2.79 6.22
C ARG A 176 -4.35 1.85 5.05
N LEU A 177 -3.75 2.39 3.99
CA LEU A 177 -3.21 1.59 2.89
C LEU A 177 -1.76 1.22 3.23
N VAL A 178 -1.38 -0.01 2.93
CA VAL A 178 -0.01 -0.50 3.07
C VAL A 178 0.45 -1.16 1.79
N SER A 179 1.62 -0.74 1.30
CA SER A 179 2.32 -1.39 0.19
C SER A 179 3.22 -2.50 0.73
N VAL A 180 3.12 -3.70 0.15
CA VAL A 180 3.81 -4.89 0.66
C VAL A 180 4.47 -5.68 -0.46
N TYR A 181 5.52 -6.41 -0.11
CA TYR A 181 5.92 -7.60 -0.84
C TYR A 181 5.05 -8.77 -0.36
N ALA A 182 4.42 -9.49 -1.29
CA ALA A 182 3.50 -10.60 -1.00
C ALA A 182 4.07 -11.93 -1.51
N PRO A 183 4.78 -12.71 -0.67
CA PRO A 183 5.25 -14.05 -1.07
C PRO A 183 4.07 -14.95 -1.47
N GLY A 184 4.10 -15.48 -2.69
CA GLY A 184 3.03 -16.31 -3.24
C GLY A 184 2.13 -15.61 -4.25
N LEU A 185 2.21 -14.27 -4.36
CA LEU A 185 1.49 -13.51 -5.37
C LEU A 185 1.87 -13.94 -6.79
N SER A 186 0.86 -14.11 -7.65
CA SER A 186 1.03 -14.52 -9.05
C SER A 186 0.05 -13.80 -9.99
N PRO A 187 0.53 -13.07 -11.02
CA PRO A 187 1.94 -12.77 -11.30
C PRO A 187 2.56 -11.90 -10.21
N MET A 188 3.87 -12.07 -9.98
CA MET A 188 4.58 -11.32 -8.93
C MET A 188 4.66 -9.83 -9.30
N ASP A 189 4.24 -8.99 -8.35
CA ASP A 189 4.35 -7.52 -8.39
C ASP A 189 4.40 -7.00 -6.94
N PHE A 190 4.54 -5.69 -6.76
CA PHE A 190 4.15 -5.05 -5.51
C PHE A 190 2.65 -5.24 -5.27
N HIS A 191 2.27 -5.39 -4.01
CA HIS A 191 0.87 -5.52 -3.62
C HIS A 191 0.45 -4.37 -2.70
N ALA A 192 -0.84 -4.07 -2.71
CA ALA A 192 -1.44 -3.10 -1.81
C ALA A 192 -2.57 -3.75 -1.04
N VAL A 193 -2.53 -3.58 0.29
CA VAL A 193 -3.56 -4.07 1.22
C VAL A 193 -4.09 -2.91 2.05
N ALA A 194 -5.24 -3.11 2.69
CA ALA A 194 -5.69 -2.25 3.76
C ALA A 194 -5.20 -2.82 5.10
N GLU A 195 -4.95 -1.94 6.07
CA GLU A 195 -4.90 -2.30 7.49
C GLU A 195 -5.98 -1.54 8.24
N ALA A 196 -6.63 -2.21 9.20
CA ALA A 196 -7.70 -1.65 10.02
C ALA A 196 -7.38 -1.84 11.50
N TYR A 197 -7.55 -0.79 12.31
CA TYR A 197 -7.30 -0.86 13.73
C TYR A 197 -8.56 -1.32 14.49
N VAL A 198 -8.52 -2.54 14.99
CA VAL A 198 -9.63 -3.20 15.70
C VAL A 198 -9.07 -3.93 16.92
N GLU A 199 -9.82 -3.93 18.02
CA GLU A 199 -9.48 -4.71 19.23
C GLU A 199 -8.07 -4.50 19.79
N GLY A 200 -7.47 -3.33 19.53
CA GLY A 200 -6.14 -2.97 20.02
C GLY A 200 -4.98 -3.25 19.07
N GLY A 201 -5.24 -3.68 17.83
CA GLY A 201 -4.20 -3.99 16.85
C GLY A 201 -4.55 -3.62 15.42
N TRP A 202 -3.52 -3.53 14.56
CA TRP A 202 -3.68 -3.38 13.12
C TRP A 202 -3.88 -4.77 12.48
N HIS A 203 -5.00 -4.92 11.78
CA HIS A 203 -5.36 -6.14 11.05
C HIS A 203 -5.28 -5.90 9.55
N VAL A 204 -4.57 -6.78 8.83
CA VAL A 204 -4.51 -6.76 7.37
C VAL A 204 -5.85 -7.19 6.79
N VAL A 205 -6.34 -6.43 5.81
CA VAL A 205 -7.54 -6.69 5.03
C VAL A 205 -7.17 -6.66 3.55
N ASP A 206 -7.20 -7.83 2.91
CA ASP A 206 -6.96 -7.97 1.47
C ASP A 206 -8.19 -8.54 0.76
N ALA A 207 -8.98 -7.64 0.17
CA ALA A 207 -10.17 -7.99 -0.60
C ALA A 207 -9.84 -8.64 -1.96
N THR A 208 -8.57 -8.61 -2.42
CA THR A 208 -8.18 -9.30 -3.65
C THR A 208 -7.98 -10.80 -3.45
N THR A 209 -7.71 -11.21 -2.20
CA THR A 209 -7.34 -12.59 -1.80
C THR A 209 -6.14 -13.16 -2.55
N LEU A 210 -5.27 -12.29 -3.07
CA LEU A 210 -4.09 -12.67 -3.84
C LEU A 210 -2.81 -12.85 -2.99
N ALA A 211 -2.80 -12.32 -1.76
CA ALA A 211 -1.65 -12.36 -0.84
C ALA A 211 -1.94 -13.12 0.46
#